data_AF-A0AA39XDI5-F1
#
_entry.id   AF-A0AA39XDI5-F1
#
_cell.length_a   1.000
_cell.length_b   1.000
_cell.length_c   1.000
_cell.angle_alpha   90.00
_cell.angle_beta   90.00
_cell.angle_gamma   90.00
#
_symmetry.space_group_name_H-M   'P 1'
#
loop_
_entity.id
_entity.type
_entity.pdbx_description
1 polymer ?
#
loop_
_entity_poly.entity_id
_entity_poly.type
_entity_poly.pdbx_seq_one_letter_code
_entity_poly.pdbx_strand_id
1 'polypeptide(L)'
;MMGSADEALNAYQLPKPLPIWLNPAYARHIVKGNFMTLSARPKTVEEGEWVAHQVVEHYRNLWNFVRVIYEKEEDGKTLCNSTTCPRMSAGANHSYTWLNSRFEPIELPAFEYITLMQRWISGKIDDTKMFPTEASGVSFSHNPQITTTALLNGPDEWVGKRSGFPQEFFGICQTIFLQMFRVYAHLYWAHYTEPFYHLNLEKQLNSCFSHFVLTATALDLLKPQELEPMQPLIDLWAANGTFPPESKAYEYANLKVGQRLLQLAGMA
;
A
#
# COMPACT_ATOMS: atom_id res chain seq x y z
N MET A 1 -6.94 -32.03 -6.73
CA MET A 1 -6.18 -30.91 -6.11
C MET A 1 -5.91 -29.78 -7.11
N MET A 2 -5.43 -30.05 -8.34
CA MET A 2 -5.21 -29.00 -9.37
C MET A 2 -6.47 -28.21 -9.76
N GLY A 3 -7.63 -28.86 -9.91
CA GLY A 3 -8.89 -28.18 -10.24
C GLY A 3 -9.27 -27.03 -9.27
N SER A 4 -9.01 -27.21 -7.97
CA SER A 4 -9.31 -26.19 -6.95
C SER A 4 -8.42 -24.95 -7.04
N ALA A 5 -7.17 -25.08 -7.52
CA ALA A 5 -6.25 -23.95 -7.64
C ALA A 5 -6.52 -23.15 -8.93
N ASP A 6 -6.83 -23.84 -10.03
CA ASP A 6 -7.25 -23.19 -11.28
C ASP A 6 -8.60 -22.48 -11.11
N GLU A 7 -9.56 -23.09 -10.41
CA GLU A 7 -10.83 -22.45 -10.05
C GLU A 7 -10.62 -21.17 -9.21
N ALA A 8 -9.77 -21.25 -8.19
CA ALA A 8 -9.43 -20.10 -7.34
C ALA A 8 -8.76 -18.97 -8.13
N LEU A 9 -7.81 -19.29 -9.02
CA LEU A 9 -7.15 -18.29 -9.86
C LEU A 9 -8.13 -17.68 -10.88
N ASN A 10 -9.02 -18.48 -11.46
CA ASN A 10 -10.05 -17.99 -12.38
C ASN A 10 -11.07 -17.06 -11.69
N ALA A 11 -11.29 -17.21 -10.37
CA ALA A 11 -12.17 -16.34 -9.61
C ALA A 11 -11.71 -14.87 -9.59
N TYR A 12 -10.41 -14.61 -9.74
CA TYR A 12 -9.85 -13.25 -9.85
C TYR A 12 -10.08 -12.59 -11.21
N GLN A 13 -10.63 -13.31 -12.19
CA GLN A 13 -11.00 -12.76 -13.51
C GLN A 13 -9.87 -11.98 -14.20
N LEU A 14 -8.64 -12.45 -14.05
CA LEU A 14 -7.45 -11.81 -14.61
C LEU A 14 -7.44 -11.86 -16.15
N PRO A 15 -6.86 -10.86 -16.83
CA PRO A 15 -6.74 -10.88 -18.28
C PRO A 15 -5.86 -12.06 -18.75
N LYS A 16 -6.06 -12.48 -20.00
CA LYS A 16 -5.26 -13.50 -20.68
C LYS A 16 -4.65 -12.87 -21.94
N PRO A 17 -3.30 -12.82 -22.09
CA PRO A 17 -2.29 -13.37 -21.17
C PRO A 17 -2.27 -12.66 -19.81
N LEU A 18 -1.76 -13.35 -18.78
CA LEU A 18 -1.64 -12.80 -17.42
C LEU A 18 -0.75 -11.54 -17.44
N PRO A 19 -1.04 -10.55 -16.58
CA PRO A 19 -0.18 -9.39 -16.44
C PRO A 19 1.27 -9.77 -16.09
N ILE A 20 2.24 -9.08 -16.68
CA ILE A 20 3.66 -9.45 -16.52
C ILE A 20 4.16 -9.36 -15.08
N TRP A 21 3.57 -8.48 -14.26
CA TRP A 21 3.89 -8.35 -12.83
C TRP A 21 3.44 -9.55 -11.99
N LEU A 22 2.65 -10.48 -12.54
CA LEU A 22 2.37 -11.78 -11.93
C LEU A 22 3.34 -12.88 -12.33
N ASN A 23 4.31 -12.59 -13.20
CA ASN A 23 5.39 -13.52 -13.47
C ASN A 23 6.47 -13.38 -12.39
N PRO A 24 6.83 -14.46 -11.66
CA PRO A 24 7.84 -14.41 -10.61
C PRO A 24 9.24 -13.99 -11.10
N ALA A 25 9.53 -14.08 -12.40
CA ALA A 25 10.75 -13.54 -12.98
C ALA A 25 10.83 -12.00 -12.90
N TYR A 26 9.68 -11.31 -12.97
CA TYR A 26 9.57 -9.85 -12.96
C TYR A 26 9.12 -9.30 -11.60
N ALA A 27 8.45 -10.12 -10.76
CA ALA A 27 8.03 -9.76 -9.40
C ALA A 27 9.17 -9.79 -8.34
N ARG A 28 10.43 -9.56 -8.75
CA ARG A 28 11.62 -9.65 -7.88
C ARG A 28 11.87 -8.35 -7.11
N HIS A 29 12.57 -8.46 -5.99
CA HIS A 29 12.91 -7.33 -5.11
C HIS A 29 14.39 -6.96 -5.23
N ILE A 30 14.74 -5.74 -4.82
CA ILE A 30 16.14 -5.29 -4.75
C ILE A 30 16.87 -6.02 -3.63
N VAL A 31 16.21 -6.16 -2.49
CA VAL A 31 16.79 -6.74 -1.28
C VAL A 31 16.13 -8.09 -1.02
N LYS A 32 16.96 -9.09 -0.73
CA LYS A 32 16.52 -10.35 -0.12
C LYS A 32 16.58 -10.16 1.39
N GLY A 33 15.45 -10.02 2.05
CA GLY A 33 15.43 -9.78 3.50
C GLY A 33 14.03 -9.71 4.07
N ASN A 34 13.93 -9.83 5.39
CA ASN A 34 12.67 -9.73 6.10
C ASN A 34 12.27 -8.26 6.29
N PHE A 35 11.47 -7.75 5.34
CA PHE A 35 10.92 -6.38 5.39
C PHE A 35 10.07 -6.10 6.64
N MET A 36 9.60 -7.12 7.38
CA MET A 36 8.87 -6.93 8.64
C MET A 36 9.68 -6.17 9.68
N THR A 37 11.01 -6.30 9.66
CA THR A 37 11.89 -5.59 10.61
C THR A 37 11.84 -4.08 10.42
N LEU A 38 11.55 -3.58 9.21
CA LEU A 38 11.40 -2.16 8.90
C LEU A 38 10.05 -1.61 9.37
N SER A 39 9.03 -2.48 9.44
CA SER A 39 7.67 -2.15 9.87
C SER A 39 7.44 -2.31 11.37
N ALA A 40 8.35 -2.99 12.07
CA ALA A 40 8.22 -3.28 13.50
C ALA A 40 8.37 -2.01 14.34
N ARG A 41 7.34 -1.69 15.13
CA ARG A 41 7.37 -0.57 16.08
C ARG A 41 8.48 -0.78 17.12
N PRO A 42 9.40 0.19 17.30
CA PRO A 42 10.34 0.15 18.42
C PRO A 42 9.59 0.16 19.76
N LYS A 43 10.02 -0.66 20.72
CA LYS A 43 9.32 -0.81 22.03
C LYS A 43 9.18 0.48 22.82
N THR A 44 10.07 1.44 22.60
CA THR A 44 10.11 2.71 23.33
C THR A 44 9.26 3.82 22.70
N VAL A 45 8.81 3.61 21.46
CA VAL A 45 8.08 4.58 20.65
C VAL A 45 6.58 4.32 20.80
N GLU A 46 5.82 5.39 21.02
CA GLU A 46 4.36 5.35 21.09
C GLU A 46 3.76 4.92 19.74
N GLU A 47 2.57 4.30 19.77
CA GLU A 47 1.91 3.82 18.56
C GLU A 47 1.54 4.93 17.57
N GLY A 48 1.01 6.05 18.07
CA GLY A 48 0.60 7.18 17.23
C GLY A 48 1.79 7.75 16.45
N GLU A 49 2.90 8.00 17.15
CA GLU A 49 4.16 8.45 16.54
C GLU A 49 4.68 7.49 15.47
N TRP A 50 4.65 6.19 15.75
CA TRP A 50 5.09 5.20 14.77
C TRP A 50 4.21 5.17 13.53
N VAL A 51 2.88 5.20 13.70
CA VAL A 51 1.93 5.27 12.59
C VAL A 51 2.13 6.54 11.78
N ALA A 52 2.30 7.70 12.44
CA ALA A 52 2.54 8.98 11.78
C ALA A 52 3.81 8.94 10.92
N HIS A 53 4.91 8.43 11.48
CA HIS A 53 6.16 8.23 10.75
C HIS A 53 5.96 7.33 9.52
N GLN A 54 5.28 6.19 9.67
CA GLN A 54 5.02 5.27 8.56
C GLN A 54 4.15 5.91 7.47
N VAL A 55 3.13 6.70 7.82
CA VAL A 55 2.33 7.46 6.85
C VAL A 55 3.20 8.37 6.00
N VAL A 56 4.05 9.18 6.62
CA VAL A 56 4.91 10.14 5.90
C VAL A 56 5.92 9.42 5.02
N GLU A 57 6.57 8.39 5.53
CA GLU A 57 7.61 7.66 4.78
C GLU A 57 7.04 6.88 3.60
N HIS A 58 5.91 6.18 3.76
CA HIS A 58 5.27 5.47 2.65
C HIS A 58 4.71 6.43 1.59
N TYR A 59 4.17 7.58 2.00
CA TYR A 59 3.76 8.62 1.06
C TYR A 59 4.92 9.14 0.23
N ARG A 60 6.07 9.44 0.86
CA ARG A 60 7.29 9.89 0.17
C ARG A 60 7.79 8.83 -0.82
N ASN A 61 7.79 7.57 -0.42
CA ASN A 61 8.21 6.46 -1.27
C ASN A 61 7.29 6.28 -2.49
N LEU A 62 5.98 6.32 -2.30
CA LEU A 62 5.01 6.26 -3.40
C LEU A 62 5.20 7.43 -4.38
N TRP A 63 5.42 8.64 -3.86
CA TRP A 63 5.53 9.84 -4.69
C TRP A 63 6.73 9.79 -5.65
N ASN A 64 7.80 9.09 -5.30
CA ASN A 64 8.93 8.88 -6.21
C ASN A 64 8.51 8.14 -7.49
N PHE A 65 7.56 7.19 -7.42
CA PHE A 65 7.05 6.47 -8.58
C PHE A 65 6.01 7.28 -9.35
N VAL A 66 5.14 8.02 -8.64
CA VAL A 66 4.16 8.91 -9.28
C VAL A 66 4.85 9.97 -10.13
N ARG A 67 5.99 10.52 -9.67
CA ARG A 67 6.78 11.47 -10.46
C ARG A 67 7.21 10.91 -11.82
N VAL A 68 7.52 9.62 -11.92
CA VAL A 68 7.92 8.99 -13.19
C VAL A 68 6.78 9.03 -14.21
N ILE A 69 5.55 8.71 -13.81
CA ILE A 69 4.39 8.72 -14.72
C ILE A 69 3.85 10.13 -15.00
N TYR A 70 4.29 11.12 -14.22
CA TYR A 70 3.96 12.55 -14.38
C TYR A 70 5.01 13.32 -15.16
N GLU A 71 6.15 12.71 -15.46
CA GLU A 71 7.16 13.32 -16.32
C GLU A 71 6.55 13.54 -17.71
N LYS A 72 6.87 14.68 -18.32
CA LYS A 72 6.35 15.04 -19.64
C LYS A 72 7.27 14.49 -20.72
N GLU A 73 6.67 13.84 -21.71
CA GLU A 73 7.39 13.43 -22.92
C GLU A 73 7.63 14.65 -23.84
N GLU A 74 8.31 14.42 -24.96
CA GLU A 74 8.63 15.45 -25.96
C GLU A 74 7.39 16.18 -26.50
N ASP A 75 6.23 15.51 -26.50
CA ASP A 75 4.95 16.08 -26.93
C ASP A 75 4.27 16.95 -25.85
N GLY A 76 4.89 17.08 -24.67
CA GLY A 76 4.41 17.85 -23.54
C GLY A 76 3.33 17.17 -22.69
N LYS A 77 2.96 15.92 -23.00
CA LYS A 77 1.98 15.13 -22.23
C LYS A 77 2.68 14.24 -21.22
N THR A 78 1.97 13.94 -20.15
CA THR A 78 2.40 12.98 -19.14
C THR A 78 2.06 11.56 -19.58
N LEU A 79 2.83 10.56 -19.15
CA LEU A 79 2.57 9.15 -19.44
C LEU A 79 1.17 8.72 -18.95
N CYS A 80 0.83 9.09 -17.72
CA CYS A 80 -0.53 8.98 -17.19
C CYS A 80 -1.30 10.26 -17.50
N ASN A 81 -2.30 10.18 -18.37
CA ASN A 81 -3.14 11.31 -18.79
C ASN A 81 -4.59 10.86 -19.05
N SER A 82 -5.49 11.80 -19.36
CA SER A 82 -6.90 11.49 -19.57
C SER A 82 -7.21 10.62 -20.81
N THR A 83 -6.25 10.47 -21.73
CA THR A 83 -6.38 9.59 -22.90
C THR A 83 -5.90 8.17 -22.58
N THR A 84 -4.74 8.03 -21.92
CA THR A 84 -4.18 6.72 -21.54
C THR A 84 -4.92 6.10 -20.35
N CYS A 85 -5.33 6.93 -19.40
CA CYS A 85 -5.99 6.53 -18.16
C CYS A 85 -7.23 7.42 -17.90
N PRO A 86 -8.32 7.23 -18.67
CA PRO A 86 -9.54 8.05 -18.57
C PRO A 86 -10.29 7.89 -17.24
N ARG A 87 -9.96 6.85 -16.48
CA ARG A 87 -10.49 6.60 -15.15
C ARG A 87 -9.40 6.04 -14.22
N MET A 88 -9.53 6.31 -12.91
CA MET A 88 -8.68 5.73 -11.88
C MET A 88 -9.10 4.28 -11.62
N SER A 89 -8.31 3.29 -12.04
CA SER A 89 -8.68 1.89 -11.94
C SER A 89 -7.51 0.94 -11.67
N ALA A 90 -7.83 -0.23 -11.11
CA ALA A 90 -6.95 -1.39 -10.99
C ALA A 90 -7.48 -2.53 -11.88
N GLY A 91 -7.10 -2.51 -13.15
CA GLY A 91 -7.63 -3.41 -14.17
C GLY A 91 -9.05 -3.04 -14.62
N ALA A 92 -9.70 -3.96 -15.33
CA ALA A 92 -11.02 -3.72 -15.91
C ALA A 92 -12.14 -3.70 -14.85
N ASN A 93 -12.00 -4.49 -13.79
CA ASN A 93 -13.09 -4.77 -12.85
C ASN A 93 -13.11 -3.84 -11.62
N HIS A 94 -12.03 -3.10 -11.36
CA HIS A 94 -11.94 -2.21 -10.21
C HIS A 94 -11.79 -0.75 -10.63
N SER A 95 -12.85 0.04 -10.47
CA SER A 95 -12.84 1.50 -10.62
C SER A 95 -12.81 2.17 -9.26
N TYR A 96 -12.05 3.25 -9.14
CA TYR A 96 -11.96 4.05 -7.91
C TYR A 96 -12.58 5.42 -8.14
N THR A 97 -13.65 5.70 -7.41
CA THR A 97 -14.31 7.02 -7.43
C THR A 97 -13.74 7.94 -6.36
N TRP A 98 -13.77 9.24 -6.64
CA TRP A 98 -13.47 10.29 -5.66
C TRP A 98 -14.77 10.88 -5.11
N LEU A 99 -14.78 11.37 -3.86
CA LEU A 99 -15.93 12.07 -3.31
C LEU A 99 -15.81 13.57 -3.56
N ASN A 100 -16.80 14.15 -4.24
CA ASN A 100 -16.83 15.60 -4.45
C ASN A 100 -17.25 16.36 -3.17
N SER A 101 -17.31 17.70 -3.24
CA SER A 101 -17.73 18.54 -2.10
C SER A 101 -19.17 18.29 -1.60
N ARG A 102 -19.98 17.54 -2.35
CA ARG A 102 -21.34 17.11 -1.97
C ARG A 102 -21.38 15.65 -1.49
N PHE A 103 -20.21 15.03 -1.27
CA PHE A 103 -20.06 13.62 -0.89
C PHE A 103 -20.61 12.63 -1.92
N GLU A 104 -20.66 13.03 -3.20
CA GLU A 104 -21.09 12.16 -4.29
C GLU A 104 -19.86 11.49 -4.94
N PRO A 105 -19.92 10.19 -5.24
CA PRO A 105 -18.86 9.50 -5.96
C PRO A 105 -18.80 9.97 -7.42
N ILE A 106 -17.63 10.43 -7.85
CA ILE A 106 -17.34 10.83 -9.23
C ILE A 106 -16.19 10.02 -9.79
N GLU A 107 -16.31 9.66 -11.06
CA GLU A 107 -15.23 9.04 -11.85
C GLU A 107 -14.30 10.15 -12.35
N LEU A 108 -13.00 9.96 -12.15
CA LEU A 108 -11.96 10.90 -12.56
C LEU A 108 -10.87 10.19 -13.33
N PRO A 109 -10.24 10.85 -14.32
CA PRO A 109 -8.98 10.38 -14.90
C PRO A 109 -7.95 10.09 -13.81
N ALA A 110 -7.14 9.05 -14.01
CA ALA A 110 -6.21 8.59 -12.98
C ALA A 110 -5.21 9.69 -12.54
N PHE A 111 -4.69 10.46 -13.51
CA PHE A 111 -3.83 11.62 -13.25
C PHE A 111 -4.52 12.68 -12.36
N GLU A 112 -5.81 12.96 -12.58
CA GLU A 112 -6.53 13.95 -11.78
C GLU A 112 -6.79 13.40 -10.37
N TYR A 113 -7.21 12.14 -10.27
CA TYR A 113 -7.40 11.44 -9.00
C TYR A 113 -6.14 11.48 -8.14
N ILE A 114 -4.98 11.09 -8.69
CA ILE A 114 -3.71 11.03 -7.96
C ILE A 114 -3.30 12.44 -7.50
N THR A 115 -3.58 13.48 -8.29
CA THR A 115 -3.32 14.88 -7.93
C THR A 115 -4.21 15.36 -6.78
N LEU A 116 -5.51 15.02 -6.79
CA LEU A 116 -6.43 15.33 -5.69
C LEU A 116 -6.04 14.58 -4.42
N MET A 117 -5.67 13.31 -4.55
CA MET A 117 -5.14 12.48 -3.47
C MET A 117 -3.90 13.12 -2.84
N GLN A 118 -2.92 13.53 -3.66
CA GLN A 118 -1.71 14.20 -3.19
C GLN A 118 -2.05 15.45 -2.37
N ARG A 119 -2.90 16.33 -2.91
CA ARG A 119 -3.31 17.57 -2.22
C ARG A 119 -4.03 17.27 -0.90
N TRP A 120 -4.88 16.24 -0.88
CA TRP A 120 -5.59 15.83 0.32
C TRP A 120 -4.65 15.24 1.39
N ILE A 121 -3.74 14.33 1.00
CA ILE A 121 -2.76 13.73 1.93
C ILE A 121 -1.82 14.81 2.48
N SER A 122 -1.22 15.64 1.61
CA SER A 122 -0.34 16.74 2.06
C SER A 122 -1.08 17.69 2.98
N GLY A 123 -2.33 18.06 2.66
CA GLY A 123 -3.14 18.89 3.55
C GLY A 123 -3.45 18.27 4.92
N LYS A 124 -3.41 16.93 5.05
CA LYS A 124 -3.51 16.25 6.34
C LYS A 124 -2.18 16.19 7.08
N ILE A 125 -1.10 15.86 6.40
CA ILE A 125 0.25 15.75 6.99
C ILE A 125 0.75 17.13 7.46
N ASP A 126 0.43 18.20 6.73
CA ASP A 126 0.86 19.56 7.07
C ASP A 126 -0.03 20.23 8.14
N ASP A 127 -1.19 19.64 8.46
CA ASP A 127 -2.08 20.15 9.51
C ASP A 127 -1.56 19.73 10.89
N THR A 128 -0.97 20.68 11.61
CA THR A 128 -0.43 20.49 12.98
C THR A 128 -1.46 20.02 14.00
N LYS A 129 -2.77 20.16 13.74
CA LYS A 129 -3.81 19.57 14.61
C LYS A 129 -4.01 18.09 14.36
N MET A 130 -3.70 17.64 13.13
CA MET A 130 -3.85 16.27 12.67
C MET A 130 -2.55 15.47 12.90
N PHE A 131 -1.41 16.08 12.57
CA PHE A 131 -0.05 15.58 12.75
C PHE A 131 0.74 16.60 13.59
N PRO A 132 0.65 16.53 14.93
CA PRO A 132 1.41 17.41 15.80
C PRO A 132 2.92 17.28 15.57
N THR A 133 3.63 18.41 15.56
CA THR A 133 5.09 18.48 15.37
C THR A 133 5.83 19.00 16.59
N GLU A 134 5.08 19.39 17.64
CA GLU A 134 5.62 19.93 18.87
C GLU A 134 6.27 18.82 19.70
N ALA A 135 7.60 18.87 19.83
CA ALA A 135 8.38 17.87 20.57
C ALA A 135 7.99 17.76 22.06
N SER A 136 7.34 18.78 22.61
CA SER A 136 6.86 18.80 24.01
C SER A 136 5.72 17.81 24.26
N GLY A 137 4.95 17.43 23.22
CA GLY A 137 3.89 16.44 23.30
C GLY A 137 4.40 15.00 23.15
N VAL A 138 5.59 14.79 22.56
CA VAL A 138 6.08 13.46 22.19
C VAL A 138 6.30 12.60 23.43
N SER A 139 5.49 11.54 23.56
CA SER A 139 5.62 10.59 24.66
C SER A 139 6.65 9.52 24.33
N PHE A 140 7.81 9.55 24.98
CA PHE A 140 8.80 8.47 24.94
C PHE A 140 8.88 7.73 26.27
N SER A 141 9.09 6.41 26.22
CA SER A 141 9.31 5.62 27.44
C SER A 141 10.79 5.41 27.71
N HIS A 142 11.32 6.07 28.76
CA HIS A 142 12.70 5.89 29.21
C HIS A 142 12.96 4.49 29.81
N ASN A 143 11.91 3.77 30.22
CA ASN A 143 12.01 2.42 30.77
C ASN A 143 10.87 1.52 30.24
N PRO A 144 11.08 0.78 29.13
CA PRO A 144 10.05 -0.03 28.47
C PRO A 144 9.58 -1.26 29.28
N GLN A 145 10.24 -1.57 30.42
CA GLN A 145 9.78 -2.60 31.37
C GLN A 145 8.72 -2.05 32.34
N ILE A 146 8.60 -0.72 32.47
CA ILE A 146 7.66 -0.03 33.38
C ILE A 146 6.46 0.55 32.61
N THR A 147 6.50 0.55 31.26
CA THR A 147 5.34 0.87 30.43
C THR A 147 4.27 -0.20 30.59
N THR A 148 3.46 -0.06 31.63
CA THR A 148 2.26 -0.86 31.83
C THR A 148 1.25 -0.49 30.76
N THR A 149 1.19 -1.29 29.69
CA THR A 149 0.03 -1.36 28.80
C THR A 149 -1.27 -1.64 29.55
N ALA A 150 -1.19 -2.20 30.77
CA ALA A 150 -2.33 -2.50 31.63
C ALA A 150 -3.06 -1.27 32.20
N LEU A 151 -2.42 -0.10 32.29
CA LEU A 151 -3.10 1.15 32.68
C LEU A 151 -3.79 1.83 31.49
N LEU A 152 -3.70 1.25 30.28
CA LEU A 152 -4.18 1.81 29.01
C LEU A 152 -5.60 1.36 28.60
N ASN A 153 -6.24 0.53 29.42
CA ASN A 153 -7.58 0.01 29.12
C ASN A 153 -8.68 0.90 29.73
N GLY A 154 -8.44 2.21 29.73
CA GLY A 154 -9.48 3.18 30.05
C GLY A 154 -10.50 3.27 28.92
N PRO A 155 -11.79 3.49 29.20
CA PRO A 155 -12.83 3.60 28.17
C PRO A 155 -12.66 4.81 27.22
N ASP A 156 -11.70 5.70 27.50
CA ASP A 156 -11.44 6.95 26.77
C ASP A 156 -10.04 6.97 26.11
N GLU A 157 -9.44 5.82 25.81
CA GLU A 157 -8.10 5.73 25.22
C GLU A 157 -8.13 5.51 23.69
N TRP A 158 -7.26 6.21 22.95
CA TRP A 158 -7.07 6.03 21.50
C TRP A 158 -5.60 6.13 21.11
N VAL A 159 -5.28 5.63 19.91
CA VAL A 159 -3.93 5.62 19.35
C VAL A 159 -3.39 7.05 19.18
N GLY A 160 -2.27 7.36 19.84
CA GLY A 160 -1.61 8.65 19.73
C GLY A 160 -2.10 9.71 20.73
N LYS A 161 -3.06 9.40 21.62
CA LYS A 161 -3.59 10.34 22.61
C LYS A 161 -2.49 11.03 23.42
N ARG A 162 -1.43 10.31 23.78
CA ARG A 162 -0.36 10.82 24.65
C ARG A 162 0.59 11.76 23.92
N SER A 163 0.71 11.60 22.61
CA SER A 163 1.47 12.51 21.75
C SER A 163 0.61 13.60 21.12
N GLY A 164 -0.62 13.78 21.60
CA GLY A 164 -1.51 14.87 21.20
C GLY A 164 -2.23 14.64 19.88
N PHE A 165 -2.20 13.42 19.33
CA PHE A 165 -2.97 13.10 18.12
C PHE A 165 -4.48 13.12 18.42
N PRO A 166 -5.31 13.63 17.48
CA PRO A 166 -6.76 13.65 17.65
C PRO A 166 -7.37 12.24 17.61
N GLN A 167 -8.60 12.08 18.08
CA GLN A 167 -9.27 10.78 18.12
C GLN A 167 -9.47 10.17 16.72
N GLU A 168 -9.66 11.02 15.71
CA GLU A 168 -9.83 10.62 14.31
C GLU A 168 -8.49 10.24 13.64
N PHE A 169 -7.35 10.41 14.32
CA PHE A 169 -6.01 10.22 13.76
C PHE A 169 -5.85 8.89 13.03
N PHE A 170 -6.15 7.79 13.71
CA PHE A 170 -5.96 6.46 13.16
C PHE A 170 -6.87 6.20 11.95
N GLY A 171 -8.12 6.65 12.00
CA GLY A 171 -9.06 6.51 10.88
C GLY A 171 -8.65 7.31 9.64
N ILE A 172 -8.06 8.49 9.83
CA ILE A 172 -7.46 9.25 8.72
C ILE A 172 -6.22 8.53 8.18
N CYS A 173 -5.36 7.96 9.02
CA CYS A 173 -4.20 7.18 8.57
C CYS A 173 -4.61 5.96 7.75
N GLN A 174 -5.67 5.23 8.15
CA GLN A 174 -6.28 4.16 7.35
C GLN A 174 -6.75 4.67 5.98
N THR A 175 -7.41 5.82 5.97
CA THR A 175 -7.88 6.44 4.71
C THR A 175 -6.70 6.83 3.81
N ILE A 176 -5.63 7.42 4.36
CA ILE A 176 -4.40 7.74 3.63
C ILE A 176 -3.79 6.46 3.02
N PHE A 177 -3.63 5.39 3.80
CA PHE A 177 -3.09 4.12 3.30
C PHE A 177 -3.97 3.51 2.21
N LEU A 178 -5.30 3.56 2.35
CA LEU A 178 -6.21 3.10 1.30
C LEU A 178 -6.03 3.88 0.00
N GLN A 179 -5.88 5.20 0.08
CA GLN A 179 -5.62 6.03 -1.09
C GLN A 179 -4.26 5.70 -1.75
N MET A 180 -3.21 5.51 -0.94
CA MET A 180 -1.88 5.08 -1.43
C MET A 180 -1.93 3.71 -2.11
N PHE A 181 -2.67 2.75 -1.53
CA PHE A 181 -2.85 1.42 -2.11
C PHE A 181 -3.49 1.48 -3.50
N ARG A 182 -4.54 2.30 -3.67
CA ARG A 182 -5.20 2.50 -4.98
C ARG A 182 -4.23 3.01 -6.03
N VAL A 183 -3.31 3.89 -5.66
CA VAL A 183 -2.27 4.38 -6.58
C VAL A 183 -1.27 3.29 -6.90
N TYR A 184 -0.77 2.54 -5.92
CA TYR A 184 0.07 1.37 -6.21
C TYR A 184 -0.61 0.40 -7.17
N ALA A 185 -1.86 0.03 -6.90
CA ALA A 185 -2.63 -0.86 -7.77
C ALA A 185 -2.71 -0.29 -9.20
N HIS A 186 -3.01 1.00 -9.35
CA HIS A 186 -3.01 1.66 -10.65
C HIS A 186 -1.65 1.59 -11.36
N LEU A 187 -0.54 1.84 -10.64
CA LEU A 187 0.81 1.72 -11.20
C LEU A 187 1.09 0.31 -11.73
N TYR A 188 0.69 -0.74 -11.01
CA TYR A 188 0.86 -2.12 -11.48
C TYR A 188 -0.01 -2.43 -12.70
N TRP A 189 -1.29 -2.04 -12.66
CA TRP A 189 -2.26 -2.40 -13.68
C TRP A 189 -2.09 -1.61 -14.98
N ALA A 190 -1.70 -0.34 -14.92
CA ALA A 190 -1.62 0.55 -16.08
C ALA A 190 -0.18 0.87 -16.52
N HIS A 191 0.78 0.88 -15.60
CA HIS A 191 2.10 1.48 -15.84
C HIS A 191 3.30 0.56 -15.54
N TYR A 192 3.06 -0.70 -15.19
CA TYR A 192 4.15 -1.60 -14.81
C TYR A 192 5.11 -1.86 -15.95
N THR A 193 4.59 -2.18 -17.14
CA THR A 193 5.41 -2.39 -18.34
C THR A 193 6.04 -1.06 -18.76
N GLU A 194 5.18 -0.11 -19.12
CA GLU A 194 5.57 1.24 -19.52
C GLU A 194 5.16 2.25 -18.43
N PRO A 195 6.09 2.88 -17.69
CA PRO A 195 7.54 2.91 -17.95
C PRO A 195 8.37 2.00 -17.05
N PHE A 196 7.82 1.44 -15.95
CA PHE A 196 8.65 0.94 -14.86
C PHE A 196 9.55 -0.23 -15.25
N TYR A 197 9.03 -1.21 -15.99
CA TYR A 197 9.84 -2.34 -16.46
C TYR A 197 10.89 -1.88 -17.48
N HIS A 198 10.53 -1.04 -18.45
CA HIS A 198 11.46 -0.57 -19.47
C HIS A 198 12.57 0.34 -18.91
N LEU A 199 12.30 1.04 -17.81
CA LEU A 199 13.29 1.83 -17.07
C LEU A 199 14.08 1.02 -16.03
N ASN A 200 13.87 -0.29 -15.90
CA ASN A 200 14.45 -1.15 -14.86
C ASN A 200 14.17 -0.66 -13.42
N LEU A 201 12.97 -0.12 -13.20
CA LEU A 201 12.47 0.35 -11.91
C LEU A 201 11.49 -0.62 -11.25
N GLU A 202 11.20 -1.75 -11.89
CA GLU A 202 10.22 -2.73 -11.42
C GLU A 202 10.60 -3.31 -10.06
N LYS A 203 11.89 -3.53 -9.79
CA LYS A 203 12.35 -4.07 -8.50
C LYS A 203 12.19 -3.06 -7.37
N GLN A 204 12.39 -1.78 -7.64
CA GLN A 204 12.18 -0.66 -6.72
C GLN A 204 10.68 -0.60 -6.38
N LEU A 205 9.82 -0.64 -7.39
CA LEU A 205 8.37 -0.65 -7.22
C LEU A 205 7.90 -1.86 -6.39
N ASN A 206 8.39 -3.05 -6.72
CA ASN A 206 8.12 -4.28 -5.97
C ASN A 206 8.55 -4.16 -4.50
N SER A 207 9.78 -3.68 -4.26
CA SER A 207 10.32 -3.55 -2.90
C SER A 207 9.55 -2.56 -2.04
N CYS A 208 9.21 -1.40 -2.59
CA CYS A 208 8.41 -0.41 -1.88
C CYS A 208 6.98 -0.89 -1.65
N PHE A 209 6.34 -1.53 -2.63
CA PHE A 209 4.97 -2.02 -2.48
C PHE A 209 4.87 -3.21 -1.50
N SER A 210 5.83 -4.12 -1.53
CA SER A 210 5.93 -5.22 -0.56
C SER A 210 6.10 -4.70 0.87
N HIS A 211 7.01 -3.74 1.08
CA HIS A 211 7.16 -3.06 2.37
C HIS A 211 5.89 -2.31 2.80
N PHE A 212 5.21 -1.66 1.85
CA PHE A 212 3.93 -0.99 2.08
C PHE A 212 2.86 -1.97 2.58
N VAL A 213 2.64 -3.10 1.89
CA VAL A 213 1.64 -4.11 2.28
C VAL A 213 1.97 -4.73 3.64
N LEU A 214 3.24 -5.08 3.90
CA LEU A 214 3.66 -5.61 5.18
C LEU A 214 3.44 -4.62 6.32
N THR A 215 3.76 -3.34 6.11
CA THR A 215 3.53 -2.28 7.10
C THR A 215 2.03 -2.06 7.33
N ALA A 216 1.27 -1.94 6.25
CA ALA A 216 -0.15 -1.64 6.31
C ALA A 216 -0.94 -2.72 7.04
N THR A 217 -0.62 -3.99 6.79
CA THR A 217 -1.25 -5.11 7.49
C THR A 217 -0.75 -5.24 8.93
N ALA A 218 0.55 -5.06 9.20
CA ALA A 218 1.10 -5.14 10.55
C ALA A 218 0.50 -4.10 11.51
N LEU A 219 0.23 -2.88 11.02
CA LEU A 219 -0.32 -1.76 11.79
C LEU A 219 -1.86 -1.62 11.66
N ASP A 220 -2.55 -2.60 11.06
CA ASP A 220 -4.00 -2.57 10.84
C ASP A 220 -4.50 -1.31 10.09
N LEU A 221 -3.66 -0.79 9.20
CA LEU A 221 -3.96 0.35 8.32
C LEU A 221 -4.72 -0.07 7.06
N LEU A 222 -4.63 -1.34 6.66
CA LEU A 222 -5.43 -1.94 5.58
C LEU A 222 -6.00 -3.30 6.01
N LYS A 223 -7.25 -3.53 5.62
CA LYS A 223 -7.98 -4.79 5.85
C LYS A 223 -7.87 -5.72 4.63
N PRO A 224 -8.07 -7.04 4.81
CA PRO A 224 -7.97 -8.01 3.71
C PRO A 224 -8.81 -7.68 2.49
N GLN A 225 -10.04 -7.18 2.69
CA GLN A 225 -10.97 -6.86 1.60
C GLN A 225 -10.47 -5.70 0.73
N GLU A 226 -9.66 -4.80 1.28
CA GLU A 226 -9.12 -3.64 0.57
C GLU A 226 -7.95 -4.02 -0.34
N LEU A 227 -7.28 -5.15 -0.03
CA LEU A 227 -6.12 -5.67 -0.77
C LEU A 227 -6.51 -6.45 -2.04
N GLU A 228 -7.80 -6.75 -2.20
CA GLU A 228 -8.34 -7.61 -3.26
C GLU A 228 -7.78 -7.27 -4.67
N PRO A 229 -7.69 -6.00 -5.11
CA PRO A 229 -7.23 -5.67 -6.46
C PRO A 229 -5.77 -6.08 -6.77
N MET A 230 -4.98 -6.36 -5.72
CA MET A 230 -3.60 -6.81 -5.81
C MET A 230 -3.39 -8.18 -5.13
N GLN A 231 -4.47 -8.87 -4.75
CA GLN A 231 -4.43 -10.18 -4.09
C GLN A 231 -3.57 -11.21 -4.84
N PRO A 232 -3.63 -11.35 -6.18
CA PRO A 232 -2.82 -12.35 -6.87
C PRO A 232 -1.31 -12.12 -6.74
N LEU A 233 -0.86 -10.85 -6.59
CA LEU A 233 0.55 -10.53 -6.34
C LEU A 233 0.95 -10.84 -4.89
N ILE A 234 0.06 -10.55 -3.94
CA ILE A 234 0.23 -10.90 -2.51
C ILE A 234 0.35 -12.43 -2.36
N ASP A 235 -0.53 -13.18 -3.02
CA ASP A 235 -0.51 -14.64 -3.03
C ASP A 235 0.81 -15.19 -3.59
N LEU A 236 1.28 -14.62 -4.71
CA LEU A 236 2.56 -14.97 -5.31
C LEU A 236 3.73 -14.71 -4.35
N TRP A 237 3.76 -13.56 -3.69
CA TRP A 237 4.81 -13.18 -2.74
C TRP A 237 4.77 -14.00 -1.46
N ALA A 238 3.61 -14.43 -1.00
CA ALA A 238 3.51 -15.40 0.09
C ALA A 238 4.03 -16.78 -0.33
N ALA A 239 3.64 -17.28 -1.51
CA ALA A 239 4.05 -18.59 -1.98
C ALA A 239 5.53 -18.70 -2.32
N ASN A 240 6.17 -17.61 -2.78
CA ASN A 240 7.59 -17.60 -3.13
C ASN A 240 8.52 -17.25 -1.94
N GLY A 241 7.96 -17.07 -0.74
CA GLY A 241 8.70 -16.78 0.48
C GLY A 241 9.15 -15.32 0.65
N THR A 242 8.65 -14.40 -0.16
CA THR A 242 8.87 -12.95 0.03
C THR A 242 8.17 -12.47 1.31
N PHE A 243 6.92 -12.88 1.52
CA PHE A 243 6.20 -12.59 2.75
C PHE A 243 6.47 -13.66 3.81
N PRO A 244 6.98 -13.30 5.01
CA PRO A 244 7.24 -14.26 6.08
C PRO A 244 5.93 -14.90 6.57
N PRO A 245 5.93 -16.21 6.91
CA PRO A 245 4.75 -16.91 7.42
C PRO A 245 4.12 -16.28 8.67
N GLU A 246 4.92 -15.57 9.49
CA GLU A 246 4.47 -14.87 10.68
C GLU A 246 3.80 -13.50 10.40
N SER A 247 3.79 -13.05 9.15
CA SER A 247 3.19 -11.76 8.78
C SER A 247 1.69 -11.87 8.52
N LYS A 248 0.94 -10.83 8.89
CA LYS A 248 -0.50 -10.73 8.55
C LYS A 248 -0.75 -10.76 7.04
N ALA A 249 0.15 -10.17 6.24
CA ALA A 249 0.09 -10.25 4.78
C ALA A 249 0.12 -11.70 4.26
N TYR A 250 0.90 -12.59 4.91
CA TYR A 250 0.92 -14.01 4.58
C TYR A 250 -0.38 -14.71 5.03
N GLU A 251 -0.92 -14.36 6.19
CA GLU A 251 -2.21 -14.89 6.66
C GLU A 251 -3.36 -14.55 5.69
N TYR A 252 -3.31 -13.38 5.07
CA TYR A 252 -4.32 -12.93 4.10
C TYR A 252 -4.14 -13.56 2.71
N ALA A 253 -3.06 -14.29 2.47
CA ALA A 253 -2.73 -14.83 1.17
C ALA A 253 -3.41 -16.18 0.87
N ASN A 254 -3.86 -16.35 -0.36
CA ASN A 254 -4.28 -17.64 -0.89
C ASN A 254 -3.09 -18.39 -1.49
N LEU A 255 -2.40 -19.17 -0.65
CA LEU A 255 -1.20 -19.93 -1.05
C LEU A 255 -1.44 -20.88 -2.23
N LYS A 256 -2.65 -21.39 -2.42
CA LYS A 256 -2.98 -22.27 -3.57
C LYS A 256 -2.85 -21.50 -4.88
N VAL A 257 -3.31 -20.25 -4.92
CA VAL A 257 -3.20 -19.39 -6.10
C VAL A 257 -1.73 -19.00 -6.33
N GLY A 258 -1.02 -18.61 -5.28
CA GLY A 258 0.40 -18.27 -5.38
C GLY A 258 1.25 -19.42 -5.93
N GLN A 259 1.05 -20.65 -5.43
CA GLN A 259 1.71 -21.85 -5.93
C GLN A 259 1.36 -22.12 -7.39
N ARG A 260 0.11 -21.88 -7.79
CA ARG A 260 -0.31 -22.05 -9.18
C ARG A 260 0.37 -21.05 -10.11
N LEU A 261 0.51 -19.79 -9.70
CA LEU A 261 1.24 -18.77 -10.47
C LEU A 261 2.73 -19.16 -10.64
N LEU A 262 3.37 -19.71 -9.60
CA LEU A 262 4.72 -20.26 -9.70
C LEU A 262 4.83 -21.42 -10.70
N GLN A 263 3.86 -22.35 -10.69
CA GLN A 263 3.80 -23.46 -11.64
C GLN A 263 3.66 -22.99 -13.09
N LEU A 264 2.77 -22.03 -13.34
CA LEU A 264 2.56 -21.47 -14.68
C LEU A 264 3.81 -20.78 -15.24
N ALA A 265 4.67 -20.27 -14.36
CA ALA A 265 5.96 -19.68 -14.73
C ALA A 265 7.11 -20.70 -14.82
N GLY A 266 6.87 -21.98 -14.54
CA GLY A 266 7.92 -23.02 -14.50
C GLY A 266 8.88 -22.87 -13.32
N MET A 267 8.43 -22.27 -12.22
CA MET A 267 9.23 -21.95 -11.03
C MET A 267 8.70 -22.63 -9.74
N ALA A 268 7.96 -23.73 -9.89
CA ALA A 268 7.41 -24.52 -8.78
C ALA A 268 8.29 -25.71 -8.40
#